data_AF-A0A0F9GKJ9-F1
#
_entry.id   AF-A0A0F9GKJ9-F1
#
_cell.length_a   1.000
_cell.length_b   1.000
_cell.length_c   1.000
_cell.angle_alpha   90.00
_cell.angle_beta   90.00
_cell.angle_gamma   90.00
#
_symmetry.space_group_name_H-M   'P 1'
#
loop_
_entity.id
_entity.type
_entity.pdbx_description
1 polymer ?
#
loop_
_entity_poly.entity_id
_entity_poly.type
_entity_poly.pdbx_seq_one_letter_code
_entity_poly.pdbx_strand_id
1 'polypeptide(L)' 'EQGEDRVLPVDTIILCAGQEPLRELQSGLDAAGLTVHLIGGSDVAAELDAKRAIDQGSRLAAGI' A
#
# COMPACT_ATOMS: atom_id res chain seq x y z
N GLU A 1 -23.63 -24.91 5.47
CA GLU A 1 -22.88 -25.49 6.60
C GLU A 1 -22.33 -24.34 7.42
N GLN A 2 -22.71 -24.22 8.69
CA GLN A 2 -22.15 -23.20 9.58
C GLN A 2 -20.86 -23.79 10.17
N GLY A 3 -19.75 -23.07 10.04
CA GLY A 3 -18.47 -23.51 10.61
C GLY A 3 -18.55 -23.55 12.14
N GLU A 4 -17.90 -24.54 12.75
CA GLU A 4 -17.77 -24.66 14.21
C GLU A 4 -16.55 -23.87 14.71
N ASP A 5 -16.68 -23.22 15.87
CA ASP A 5 -15.58 -22.52 16.52
C ASP A 5 -14.49 -23.50 16.97
N ARG A 6 -13.22 -23.14 16.73
CA ARG A 6 -12.05 -23.96 17.07
C ARG A 6 -10.94 -23.12 17.68
N VAL A 7 -10.23 -23.69 18.65
CA VAL A 7 -9.01 -23.12 19.23
C VAL A 7 -7.79 -23.77 18.59
N LEU A 8 -6.83 -22.97 18.14
CA LEU A 8 -5.56 -23.45 17.57
C LEU A 8 -4.44 -23.28 18.62
N PRO A 9 -3.78 -24.37 19.08
CA PRO A 9 -2.71 -24.29 20.08
C PRO A 9 -1.38 -23.91 19.41
N VAL A 10 -1.22 -22.63 19.09
CA VAL A 10 0.00 -22.08 18.47
C VAL A 10 0.65 -21.04 19.38
N ASP A 11 1.97 -21.00 19.40
CA ASP A 11 2.72 -20.03 20.20
C ASP A 11 2.78 -18.63 19.56
N THR A 12 2.61 -18.55 18.24
CA THR A 12 2.74 -17.31 17.48
C THR A 12 1.71 -17.24 16.37
N ILE A 13 1.15 -16.05 16.20
CA ILE A 13 0.22 -15.72 15.11
C ILE A 13 0.88 -14.64 14.27
N ILE A 14 1.09 -14.92 12.99
CA ILE A 14 1.58 -13.94 12.01
C ILE A 14 0.38 -13.38 11.26
N LEU A 15 0.15 -12.07 11.39
CA LEU A 15 -0.94 -11.38 10.73
C LEU A 15 -0.52 -10.93 9.32
N CYS A 16 -0.95 -11.67 8.30
CA CYS A 16 -0.78 -11.31 6.89
C CYS A 16 -2.09 -10.74 6.31
N ALA A 17 -2.70 -9.77 6.99
CA ALA A 17 -4.04 -9.25 6.65
C ALA A 17 -4.03 -8.12 5.59
N GLY A 18 -3.10 -8.16 4.65
CA GLY A 18 -2.95 -7.15 3.60
C GLY A 18 -2.11 -5.93 4.03
N GLN A 19 -2.29 -4.83 3.29
CA GLN A 19 -1.46 -3.63 3.37
C GLN A 19 -2.33 -2.36 3.23
N GLU A 20 -1.87 -1.25 3.82
CA GLU A 20 -2.49 0.07 3.66
C GLU A 20 -1.51 1.04 2.98
N PRO A 21 -1.99 2.02 2.19
CA PRO A 21 -1.13 3.05 1.62
C PRO A 21 -0.47 3.91 2.70
N LEU A 22 0.85 4.10 2.61
CA LEU A 22 1.58 5.03 3.48
C LEU A 22 1.71 6.40 2.82
N ARG A 23 1.02 7.42 3.36
CA ARG A 23 0.94 8.77 2.78
C ARG A 23 1.25 9.90 3.77
N GLU A 24 1.98 9.62 4.85
CA GLU A 24 2.21 10.55 5.96
C GLU A 24 2.69 11.95 5.54
N LEU A 25 3.53 12.02 4.49
CA LEU A 25 4.11 13.29 4.02
C LEU A 25 3.17 14.10 3.11
N GLN A 26 2.16 13.47 2.50
CA GLN A 26 1.37 14.07 1.43
C GLN A 26 0.71 15.39 1.89
N SER A 27 -0.04 15.34 2.98
CA SER A 27 -0.78 16.50 3.49
C SER A 27 0.14 17.67 3.86
N GLY A 28 1.33 17.38 4.39
CA GLY A 28 2.31 18.42 4.75
C GLY A 28 2.92 19.09 3.52
N LEU A 29 3.22 18.32 2.48
CA LEU A 29 3.76 18.84 1.22
C LEU A 29 2.71 19.64 0.44
N ASP A 30 1.46 19.16 0.42
CA ASP A 30 0.32 19.89 -0.15
C ASP A 30 0.12 21.24 0.55
N ALA A 31 0.16 21.26 1.89
CA ALA A 31 0.03 22.49 2.68
C ALA A 31 1.18 23.48 2.45
N ALA A 32 2.38 22.99 2.11
CA ALA A 32 3.53 23.82 1.74
C ALA A 32 3.45 24.35 0.30
N GLY A 33 2.40 24.02 -0.46
CA GLY A 33 2.23 24.44 -1.86
C GLY A 33 3.16 23.71 -2.83
N LEU A 34 3.71 22.56 -2.43
CA LEU A 34 4.58 21.77 -3.28
C LEU A 34 3.75 20.83 -4.16
N THR A 35 4.07 20.78 -5.44
CA THR A 35 3.48 19.77 -6.33
C THR A 35 4.09 18.40 -6.03
N VAL A 36 3.23 17.42 -5.73
CA VAL A 36 3.63 16.04 -5.43
C VAL A 36 2.88 15.05 -6.32
N HIS A 37 3.48 13.87 -6.49
CA HIS A 37 2.87 12.74 -7.19
C HIS A 37 2.90 11.51 -6.29
N LEU A 38 1.79 10.78 -6.21
CA LEU A 38 1.73 9.48 -5.58
C LEU A 38 1.91 8.38 -6.64
N ILE A 39 2.76 7.38 -6.34
CA ILE A 39 2.97 6.19 -7.15
C ILE A 39 3.15 4.95 -6.27
N GLY A 40 2.96 3.76 -6.84
CA GLY A 40 3.17 2.49 -6.16
C GLY A 40 2.25 2.29 -4.94
N GLY A 41 2.77 1.63 -3.91
CA GLY A 41 2.00 1.33 -2.69
C GLY A 41 1.51 2.57 -1.94
N SER A 42 2.18 3.72 -2.08
CA SER A 42 1.71 4.99 -1.51
C SER A 42 0.44 5.52 -2.18
N ASP A 43 0.23 5.19 -3.46
CA ASP A 43 -1.02 5.46 -4.16
C ASP A 43 -2.05 4.36 -3.83
N VAL A 44 -1.74 3.10 -4.13
CA VAL A 44 -2.65 1.98 -3.84
C VAL A 44 -1.86 0.79 -3.32
N ALA A 45 -2.13 0.36 -2.10
CA ALA A 45 -1.59 -0.88 -1.54
C ALA A 45 -2.51 -2.06 -1.91
N ALA A 46 -2.00 -3.01 -2.72
CA ALA A 46 -2.71 -4.22 -3.14
C ALA A 46 -1.71 -5.34 -3.42
N GLU A 47 -2.15 -6.60 -3.43
CA GLU A 47 -1.25 -7.75 -3.59
C GLU A 47 -0.66 -7.84 -5.01
N LEU A 48 0.66 -8.13 -5.10
CA LEU A 48 1.49 -8.12 -6.32
C LEU A 48 1.72 -6.72 -6.94
N ASP A 49 2.21 -5.77 -6.13
CA ASP A 49 2.31 -4.35 -6.50
C ASP A 49 3.58 -3.93 -7.26
N ALA A 50 4.67 -4.71 -7.23
CA ALA A 50 5.97 -4.27 -7.74
C ALA A 50 5.93 -3.87 -9.23
N LYS A 51 5.30 -4.67 -10.09
CA LYS A 51 5.19 -4.37 -11.53
C LYS A 51 4.42 -3.07 -11.78
N ARG A 52 3.34 -2.84 -11.03
CA ARG A 52 2.50 -1.64 -11.13
C ARG A 52 3.25 -0.42 -10.61
N ALA A 53 3.94 -0.54 -9.47
CA ALA A 53 4.75 0.55 -8.92
C ALA A 53 5.84 0.99 -9.92
N ILE A 54 6.51 0.03 -10.55
CA ILE A 54 7.52 0.28 -11.58
C ILE A 54 6.89 0.96 -12.81
N ASP A 55 5.77 0.45 -13.33
CA ASP A 55 5.09 1.04 -14.50
C ASP A 55 4.59 2.47 -14.21
N GLN A 56 3.96 2.71 -13.06
CA GLN A 56 3.52 4.04 -12.63
C GLN A 56 4.68 5.03 -12.54
N GLY A 57 5.77 4.65 -11.85
CA GLY A 57 6.96 5.50 -11.73
C GLY A 57 7.61 5.80 -13.09
N SER A 58 7.69 4.78 -13.96
CA SER A 58 8.29 4.91 -15.28
C SER A 58 7.47 5.84 -16.19
N ARG A 59 6.14 5.69 -16.19
CA ARG A 59 5.24 6.54 -16.98
C ARG A 59 5.22 7.97 -16.47
N LEU A 60 5.21 8.15 -15.14
CA LEU A 60 5.29 9.47 -14.54
C LEU A 60 6.59 10.17 -14.98
N ALA A 61 7.74 9.51 -14.85
CA ALA A 61 9.02 10.07 -15.25
C ALA A 61 9.08 10.42 -16.75
N ALA A 62 8.40 9.68 -17.62
CA ALA A 62 8.35 9.95 -19.05
C ALA A 62 7.41 11.11 -19.45
N GLY A 63 6.50 11.52 -18.55
CA GLY A 63 5.48 12.53 -18.80
C GLY A 63 5.70 13.88 -18.11
N ILE A 64 6.76 14.01 -17.31
CA ILE A 64 7.21 15.26 -16.67
C ILE A 64 8.24 15.94 -17.56
#